data_AF-A0A8K0DCZ0-F1
#
_entry.id   AF-A0A8K0DCZ0-F1
#
_cell.length_a   1.000
_cell.length_b   1.000
_cell.length_c   1.000
_cell.angle_alpha   90.00
_cell.angle_beta   90.00
_cell.angle_gamma   90.00
#
_symmetry.space_group_name_H-M   'P 1'
#
loop_
_entity.id
_entity.type
_entity.pdbx_description
1 polymer ?
#
loop_
_entity_poly.entity_id
_entity_poly.type
_entity_poly.pdbx_seq_one_letter_code
_entity_poly.pdbx_strand_id
1 'polypeptide(L)'
;MQRFGKLHYLVKLDDDGCSLKRHFAPFLPRNIHPHDNDEQGRGSTVEFQQEPPEVHSEPPPILRRSVRERRPSRKLQDYDNMPRGKSVGVQKRMFIVALHKEGYSVRDIAKKLKVAKSAVHDAIRRYQTDETYKDLERPGPSRVTTETEDNRIRAPEITAELNNTRSKKVLVSTVKRRLQEADLQGRVAVRKLLFRRENRQKDLSGQEDMRIGRKKTGKMFCERMNRSSRRFRSKCPTPQQALWNILQQEWEALQPEVLQKLVKRMQITPFRKRGFFRREENLIYYGK
;
A
#
# COMPACT_ATOMS: atom_id res chain seq x y z
N MET A 1 19.96 -40.48 33.53
CA MET A 1 20.08 -40.75 32.08
C MET A 1 19.01 -39.94 31.33
N GLN A 2 19.36 -38.74 30.87
CA GLN A 2 18.46 -37.84 30.13
C GLN A 2 18.57 -38.11 28.64
N ARG A 3 17.45 -38.49 28.00
CA ARG A 3 17.35 -38.67 26.55
C ARG A 3 17.05 -37.31 25.91
N PHE A 4 18.04 -36.71 25.24
CA PHE A 4 17.82 -35.58 24.36
C PHE A 4 17.25 -36.07 23.02
N GLY A 5 15.97 -35.77 22.78
CA GLY A 5 15.33 -35.99 21.48
C GLY A 5 15.87 -34.99 20.46
N LYS A 6 16.53 -35.50 19.40
CA LYS A 6 16.92 -34.72 18.23
C LYS A 6 15.67 -34.32 17.43
N LEU A 7 15.36 -33.02 17.42
CA LEU A 7 14.41 -32.44 16.46
C LEU A 7 15.11 -32.29 15.11
N HIS A 8 14.73 -33.14 14.15
CA HIS A 8 15.07 -32.96 12.74
C HIS A 8 14.13 -31.91 12.13
N TYR A 9 14.65 -30.73 11.80
CA TYR A 9 13.94 -29.76 10.96
C TYR A 9 14.15 -30.14 9.50
N LEU A 10 13.09 -30.63 8.86
CA LEU A 10 13.03 -30.85 7.42
C LEU A 10 12.67 -29.52 6.75
N VAL A 11 13.66 -28.75 6.32
CA VAL A 11 13.45 -27.55 5.51
C VAL A 11 13.25 -28.01 4.07
N LYS A 12 12.00 -28.03 3.60
CA LYS A 12 11.70 -28.08 2.16
C LYS A 12 11.97 -26.69 1.59
N LEU A 13 12.99 -26.57 0.76
CA LEU A 13 13.20 -25.41 -0.11
C LEU A 13 12.42 -25.71 -1.40
N ASP A 14 11.42 -24.89 -1.71
CA ASP A 14 10.73 -24.96 -2.99
C ASP A 14 11.62 -24.29 -4.05
N ASP A 15 12.16 -25.13 -4.94
CA ASP A 15 12.96 -24.77 -6.10
C ASP A 15 12.08 -24.25 -7.26
N ASP A 16 11.37 -23.14 -7.06
CA ASP A 16 10.65 -22.47 -8.16
C ASP A 16 11.31 -21.13 -8.48
N GLY A 17 12.45 -21.23 -9.16
CA GLY A 17 13.04 -20.15 -9.96
C GLY A 17 12.15 -19.80 -11.16
N CYS A 18 10.97 -19.24 -10.91
CA CYS A 18 10.06 -18.76 -11.93
C CYS A 18 10.58 -17.45 -12.55
N SER A 19 11.22 -17.56 -13.71
CA SER A 19 11.30 -16.47 -14.68
C SER A 19 9.88 -16.08 -15.11
N LEU A 20 9.39 -14.94 -14.62
CA LEU A 20 8.20 -14.28 -15.16
C LEU A 20 8.50 -13.76 -16.58
N LYS A 21 8.43 -14.66 -17.57
CA LYS A 21 8.11 -14.26 -18.94
C LYS A 21 6.65 -13.83 -18.93
N ARG A 22 6.42 -12.51 -18.89
CA ARG A 22 5.10 -11.94 -19.19
C ARG A 22 4.78 -12.24 -20.65
N HIS A 23 4.14 -13.38 -20.89
CA HIS A 23 3.35 -13.57 -22.09
C HIS A 23 2.16 -12.63 -21.97
N PHE A 24 2.19 -11.52 -22.72
CA PHE A 24 0.99 -10.77 -23.03
C PHE A 24 0.08 -11.70 -23.82
N ALA A 25 -0.91 -12.29 -23.13
CA ALA A 25 -2.06 -12.85 -23.81
C ALA A 25 -2.82 -11.67 -24.45
N PRO A 26 -3.20 -11.75 -25.73
CA PRO A 26 -4.09 -10.76 -26.32
C PRO A 26 -5.41 -10.79 -25.53
N PHE A 27 -5.86 -9.62 -25.10
CA PHE A 27 -7.19 -9.39 -24.58
C PHE A 27 -8.20 -9.93 -25.60
N LEU A 28 -8.73 -11.13 -25.37
CA LEU A 28 -9.94 -11.56 -26.03
C LEU A 28 -11.09 -10.73 -25.43
N PRO A 29 -11.96 -10.13 -26.28
CA PRO A 29 -13.14 -9.44 -25.78
C PRO A 29 -13.97 -10.42 -24.96
N ARG A 30 -14.33 -10.01 -23.74
CA ARG A 30 -15.32 -10.73 -22.92
C ARG A 30 -16.62 -10.74 -23.73
N ASN A 31 -16.95 -11.90 -24.31
CA ASN A 31 -18.30 -12.17 -24.74
C ASN A 31 -19.20 -12.06 -23.51
N ILE A 32 -19.94 -10.97 -23.45
CA ILE A 32 -21.09 -10.81 -22.58
C ILE A 32 -22.10 -11.82 -23.09
N HIS A 33 -22.18 -12.97 -22.43
CA HIS A 33 -23.31 -13.87 -22.60
C HIS A 33 -24.56 -13.12 -22.10
N PRO A 34 -25.57 -12.87 -22.94
CA PRO A 34 -26.88 -12.51 -22.44
C PRO A 34 -27.36 -13.69 -21.58
N HIS A 35 -27.62 -13.39 -20.31
CA HIS A 35 -28.30 -14.32 -19.43
C HIS A 35 -29.76 -14.28 -19.88
N ASP A 36 -30.12 -15.18 -20.79
CA ASP A 36 -31.50 -15.45 -21.14
C ASP A 36 -32.18 -15.99 -19.88
N ASN A 37 -32.91 -15.11 -19.20
CA ASN A 37 -33.86 -15.50 -18.18
C ASN A 37 -35.05 -16.10 -18.91
N ASP A 38 -34.98 -17.40 -19.16
CA ASP A 38 -36.15 -18.21 -19.49
C ASP A 38 -37.11 -18.15 -18.29
N GLU A 39 -38.02 -17.18 -18.34
CA GLU A 39 -39.32 -17.20 -17.68
C GLU A 39 -40.14 -18.37 -18.24
N GLN A 40 -39.77 -19.60 -17.89
CA GLN A 40 -40.68 -20.74 -18.03
C GLN A 40 -41.51 -20.86 -16.77
N GLY A 41 -42.77 -20.50 -16.95
CA GLY A 41 -43.79 -20.48 -15.93
C GLY A 41 -43.94 -21.81 -15.21
N ARG A 42 -44.07 -21.70 -13.89
CA ARG A 42 -44.88 -22.62 -13.11
C ARG A 42 -46.01 -21.80 -12.52
N GLY A 43 -47.09 -21.71 -13.28
CA GLY A 43 -48.41 -21.41 -12.74
C GLY A 43 -48.82 -22.53 -11.79
N SER A 44 -48.46 -22.41 -10.52
CA SER A 44 -49.27 -23.00 -9.47
C SER A 44 -50.35 -21.98 -9.14
N THR A 45 -51.52 -22.16 -9.74
CA THR A 45 -52.76 -21.57 -9.28
C THR A 45 -53.00 -22.07 -7.86
N VAL A 46 -52.44 -21.36 -6.88
CA VAL A 46 -52.83 -21.52 -5.49
C VAL A 46 -54.16 -20.80 -5.39
N GLU A 47 -55.21 -21.61 -5.27
CA GLU A 47 -56.58 -21.19 -4.98
C GLU A 47 -56.53 -20.34 -3.70
N PHE A 48 -56.50 -19.02 -3.88
CA PHE A 48 -56.49 -18.05 -2.80
C PHE A 48 -57.89 -18.06 -2.21
N GLN A 49 -58.11 -18.93 -1.23
CA GLN A 49 -59.24 -18.83 -0.33
C GLN A 49 -59.23 -17.41 0.23
N GLN A 50 -60.20 -16.61 -0.18
CA GLN A 50 -60.45 -15.31 0.41
C GLN A 50 -60.82 -15.57 1.87
N GLU A 51 -59.83 -15.42 2.76
CA GLU A 51 -60.14 -15.33 4.18
C GLU A 51 -61.12 -14.17 4.38
N PRO A 52 -62.21 -14.39 5.13
CA PRO A 52 -63.19 -13.36 5.40
C PRO A 52 -62.47 -12.13 5.99
N PRO A 53 -62.88 -10.90 5.63
CA PRO A 53 -62.22 -9.69 6.10
C PRO A 53 -62.18 -9.73 7.63
N GLU A 54 -60.98 -9.89 8.18
CA GLU A 54 -60.76 -9.76 9.61
C GLU A 54 -61.35 -8.40 10.00
N VAL A 55 -62.42 -8.45 10.79
CA VAL A 55 -62.95 -7.29 11.47
C VAL A 55 -61.85 -6.83 12.41
N HIS A 56 -61.01 -5.92 11.91
CA HIS A 56 -60.05 -5.17 12.69
C HIS A 56 -60.86 -4.37 13.70
N SER A 57 -61.14 -5.01 14.82
CA SER A 57 -61.54 -4.35 16.05
C SER A 57 -60.42 -3.37 16.36
N GLU A 58 -60.72 -2.09 16.20
CA GLU A 58 -59.79 -1.02 16.50
C GLU A 58 -59.16 -1.33 17.86
N PRO A 59 -57.81 -1.39 17.95
CA PRO A 59 -57.16 -1.64 19.21
C PRO A 59 -57.67 -0.59 20.20
N PRO A 60 -58.11 -0.99 21.40
CA PRO A 60 -58.71 -0.07 22.36
C PRO A 60 -57.78 1.12 22.52
N PRO A 61 -58.32 2.36 22.53
CA PRO A 61 -57.52 3.57 22.58
C PRO A 61 -56.57 3.42 23.75
N ILE A 62 -55.28 3.28 23.43
CA ILE A 62 -54.23 3.22 24.42
C ILE A 62 -54.37 4.55 25.15
N LEU A 63 -54.97 4.51 26.35
CA LEU A 63 -55.03 5.64 27.26
C LEU A 63 -53.60 6.10 27.37
N ARG A 64 -53.28 7.18 26.64
CA ARG A 64 -51.97 7.81 26.62
C ARG A 64 -51.75 8.22 28.05
N ARG A 65 -51.11 7.32 28.83
CA ARG A 65 -50.65 7.62 30.18
C ARG A 65 -49.94 8.93 30.01
N SER A 66 -50.52 9.99 30.58
CA SER A 66 -50.00 11.34 30.54
C SER A 66 -48.50 11.20 30.67
N VAL A 67 -47.78 11.49 29.58
CA VAL A 67 -46.33 11.40 29.56
C VAL A 67 -45.91 12.34 30.66
N ARG A 68 -45.68 11.82 31.87
CA ARG A 68 -45.06 12.56 32.95
C ARG A 68 -43.77 12.96 32.32
N GLU A 69 -43.68 14.23 31.91
CA GLU A 69 -42.50 14.84 31.35
C GLU A 69 -41.39 14.49 32.30
N ARG A 70 -40.62 13.45 31.93
CA ARG A 70 -39.47 13.03 32.69
C ARG A 70 -38.54 14.22 32.53
N ARG A 71 -38.54 15.09 33.55
CA ARG A 71 -37.63 16.23 33.63
C ARG A 71 -36.27 15.72 33.16
N PRO A 72 -35.71 16.27 32.07
CA PRO A 72 -34.46 15.78 31.54
C PRO A 72 -33.45 15.91 32.68
N SER A 73 -32.99 14.78 33.19
CA SER A 73 -32.00 14.74 34.26
C SER A 73 -30.75 15.42 33.70
N ARG A 74 -30.55 16.70 34.06
CA ARG A 74 -29.45 17.59 33.63
C ARG A 74 -28.04 17.03 33.86
N LYS A 75 -27.89 15.83 34.43
CA LYS A 75 -26.62 15.16 34.73
C LYS A 75 -26.20 14.08 33.70
N LEU A 76 -26.92 13.92 32.58
CA LEU A 76 -26.63 12.86 31.60
C LEU A 76 -25.77 13.31 30.40
N GLN A 77 -25.44 14.60 30.26
CA GLN A 77 -24.64 15.09 29.13
C GLN A 77 -23.12 14.91 29.30
N ASP A 78 -22.64 14.60 30.51
CA ASP A 78 -21.20 14.52 30.78
C ASP A 78 -20.57 13.14 30.46
N TYR A 79 -21.37 12.10 30.24
CA TYR A 79 -20.85 10.75 29.94
C TYR A 79 -20.32 10.61 28.52
N ASP A 80 -20.82 11.40 27.57
CA ASP A 80 -20.40 11.34 26.16
C ASP A 80 -19.00 11.92 25.91
N ASN A 81 -18.48 12.72 26.85
CA ASN A 81 -17.17 13.37 26.76
C ASN A 81 -16.08 12.70 27.61
N MET A 82 -16.31 11.52 28.19
CA MET A 82 -15.22 10.81 28.84
C MET A 82 -14.13 10.46 27.80
N PRO A 83 -12.86 10.83 28.05
CA PRO A 83 -11.78 10.61 27.08
C PRO A 83 -11.67 9.11 26.80
N ARG A 84 -11.91 8.72 25.55
CA ARG A 84 -11.75 7.33 25.12
C ARG A 84 -10.29 6.93 25.36
N GLY A 85 -10.09 5.84 26.09
CA GLY A 85 -8.76 5.33 26.41
C GLY A 85 -7.92 5.04 25.15
N LYS A 86 -6.60 4.94 25.34
CA LYS A 86 -5.65 4.61 24.27
C LYS A 86 -6.07 3.31 23.55
N SER A 87 -5.95 3.28 22.22
CA SER A 87 -6.30 2.10 21.43
C SER A 87 -5.48 0.87 21.84
N VAL A 88 -6.07 -0.32 21.69
CA VAL A 88 -5.39 -1.58 21.99
C VAL A 88 -4.24 -1.77 20.99
N GLY A 89 -3.00 -1.89 21.48
CA GLY A 89 -1.84 -2.10 20.61
C GLY A 89 -1.93 -3.40 19.80
N VAL A 90 -1.25 -3.44 18.64
CA VAL A 90 -1.29 -4.57 17.69
C VAL A 90 -0.89 -5.90 18.36
N GLN A 91 0.15 -5.90 19.19
CA GLN A 91 0.59 -7.10 19.92
C GLN A 91 -0.53 -7.67 20.82
N LYS A 92 -1.23 -6.81 21.57
CA LYS A 92 -2.35 -7.22 22.41
C LYS A 92 -3.49 -7.81 21.58
N ARG A 93 -3.78 -7.25 20.40
CA ARG A 93 -4.77 -7.82 19.47
C ARG A 93 -4.38 -9.21 18.98
N MET A 94 -3.10 -9.44 18.66
CA MET A 94 -2.61 -10.78 18.30
C MET A 94 -2.80 -11.77 19.45
N PHE A 95 -2.46 -11.39 20.69
CA PHE A 95 -2.69 -12.24 21.87
C PHE A 95 -4.18 -12.51 22.11
N ILE A 96 -5.06 -11.52 21.91
CA ILE A 96 -6.51 -11.70 22.01
C ILE A 96 -6.98 -12.78 21.05
N VAL A 97 -6.57 -12.71 19.78
CA VAL A 97 -6.98 -13.67 18.75
C VAL A 97 -6.40 -15.07 19.02
N ALA A 98 -5.14 -15.16 19.44
CA ALA A 98 -4.51 -16.44 19.79
C ALA A 98 -5.24 -17.13 20.96
N LEU A 99 -5.50 -16.42 22.06
CA LEU A 99 -6.23 -16.96 23.21
C LEU A 99 -7.68 -17.34 22.86
N HIS A 100 -8.32 -16.59 21.96
CA HIS A 100 -9.65 -16.94 21.49
C HIS A 100 -9.64 -18.24 20.68
N LYS A 101 -8.63 -18.46 19.82
CA LYS A 101 -8.46 -19.73 19.08
C LYS A 101 -8.16 -20.91 20.00
N GLU A 102 -7.48 -20.67 21.12
CA GLU A 102 -7.27 -21.68 22.18
C GLU A 102 -8.54 -21.99 23.00
N GLY A 103 -9.64 -21.25 22.79
CA GLY A 103 -10.93 -21.49 23.46
C GLY A 103 -11.15 -20.72 24.77
N TYR A 104 -10.30 -19.73 25.10
CA TYR A 104 -10.52 -18.91 26.30
C TYR A 104 -11.75 -18.01 26.18
N SER A 105 -12.47 -17.82 27.29
CA SER A 105 -13.61 -16.91 27.32
C SER A 105 -13.18 -15.44 27.20
N VAL A 106 -14.01 -14.60 26.57
CA VAL A 106 -13.75 -13.15 26.42
C VAL A 106 -13.49 -12.46 27.76
N ARG A 107 -14.15 -12.90 28.84
CA ARG A 107 -13.95 -12.36 30.19
C ARG A 107 -12.57 -12.68 30.74
N ASP A 108 -12.09 -13.90 30.52
CA ASP A 108 -10.77 -14.35 31.00
C ASP A 108 -9.64 -13.67 30.23
N ILE A 109 -9.81 -13.52 28.92
CA ILE A 109 -8.88 -12.77 28.06
C ILE A 109 -8.76 -11.31 28.55
N ALA A 110 -9.90 -10.66 28.82
CA ALA A 110 -9.94 -9.28 29.33
C ALA A 110 -9.19 -9.13 30.66
N LYS A 111 -9.42 -10.05 31.61
CA LYS A 111 -8.71 -10.08 32.90
C LYS A 111 -7.20 -10.29 32.72
N LYS A 112 -6.81 -11.27 31.89
CA LYS A 112 -5.40 -11.65 31.65
C LYS A 112 -4.58 -10.54 31.00
N LEU A 113 -5.16 -9.83 30.02
CA LEU A 113 -4.47 -8.77 29.26
C LEU A 113 -4.69 -7.35 29.82
N LYS A 114 -5.52 -7.22 30.86
CA LYS A 114 -5.97 -5.93 31.44
C LYS A 114 -6.53 -5.00 30.37
N VAL A 115 -7.49 -5.50 29.59
CA VAL A 115 -8.17 -4.77 28.49
C VAL A 115 -9.68 -4.82 28.72
N ALA A 116 -10.40 -3.75 28.34
CA ALA A 116 -11.85 -3.72 28.44
C ALA A 116 -12.51 -4.84 27.60
N LYS A 117 -13.57 -5.46 28.14
CA LYS A 117 -14.30 -6.56 27.50
C LYS A 117 -14.79 -6.20 26.09
N SER A 118 -15.28 -4.98 25.89
CA SER A 118 -15.73 -4.47 24.58
C SER A 118 -14.60 -4.47 23.57
N ALA A 119 -13.41 -4.01 23.94
CA ALA A 119 -12.26 -3.98 23.04
C ALA A 119 -11.76 -5.38 22.66
N VAL A 120 -11.90 -6.38 23.54
CA VAL A 120 -11.64 -7.79 23.21
C VAL A 120 -12.65 -8.28 22.16
N HIS A 121 -13.93 -8.00 22.37
CA HIS A 121 -14.99 -8.38 21.44
C HIS A 121 -14.82 -7.72 20.06
N ASP A 122 -14.50 -6.42 20.02
CA ASP A 122 -14.26 -5.68 18.78
C ASP A 122 -13.04 -6.22 18.02
N ALA A 123 -11.97 -6.60 18.74
CA ALA A 123 -10.78 -7.19 18.13
C ALA A 123 -11.07 -8.57 17.51
N ILE A 124 -11.85 -9.43 18.19
CA ILE A 124 -12.27 -10.73 17.64
C ILE A 124 -13.15 -10.52 16.41
N ARG A 125 -14.16 -9.65 16.49
CA ARG A 125 -15.07 -9.36 15.37
C ARG A 125 -14.30 -8.85 14.15
N ARG A 126 -13.41 -7.87 14.33
CA ARG A 126 -12.59 -7.33 13.23
C ARG A 126 -11.67 -8.38 12.61
N TYR A 127 -11.09 -9.25 13.43
CA TYR A 127 -10.26 -10.33 12.90
C TYR A 127 -11.07 -11.34 12.08
N GLN A 128 -12.31 -11.63 12.48
CA GLN A 128 -13.20 -12.52 11.72
C GLN A 128 -13.66 -11.90 10.39
N THR A 129 -13.85 -10.58 10.31
CA THR A 129 -14.28 -9.92 9.07
C THR A 129 -13.14 -9.60 8.13
N ASP A 130 -12.02 -9.08 8.66
CA ASP A 130 -10.96 -8.48 7.85
C ASP A 130 -9.67 -9.31 7.85
N GLU A 131 -9.55 -10.31 8.74
CA GLU A 131 -8.34 -11.12 8.96
C GLU A 131 -7.07 -10.30 9.31
N THR A 132 -7.24 -9.05 9.75
CA THR A 132 -6.13 -8.16 10.11
C THR A 132 -6.07 -7.86 11.61
N TYR A 133 -4.85 -7.62 12.12
CA TYR A 133 -4.59 -7.21 13.52
C TYR A 133 -4.35 -5.70 13.68
N LYS A 134 -4.27 -4.98 12.56
CA LYS A 134 -4.03 -3.54 12.50
C LYS A 134 -5.36 -2.80 12.61
N ASP A 135 -5.32 -1.56 13.10
CA ASP A 135 -6.49 -0.70 12.95
C ASP A 135 -6.67 -0.37 11.47
N LEU A 136 -7.92 -0.33 11.02
CA LEU A 136 -8.25 0.24 9.72
C LEU A 136 -7.84 1.71 9.72
N GLU A 137 -7.29 2.14 8.59
CA GLU A 137 -7.05 3.55 8.37
C GLU A 137 -8.40 4.28 8.48
N ARG A 138 -8.45 5.28 9.35
CA ARG A 138 -9.67 6.07 9.49
C ARG A 138 -9.95 6.72 8.15
N PRO A 139 -11.18 6.64 7.61
CA PRO A 139 -11.51 7.38 6.40
C PRO A 139 -11.18 8.85 6.63
N GLY A 140 -10.36 9.39 5.75
CA GLY A 140 -9.99 10.79 5.79
C GLY A 140 -11.21 11.69 5.57
N PRO A 141 -11.10 12.99 5.87
CA PRO A 141 -12.13 13.96 5.50
C PRO A 141 -12.42 13.88 3.99
N SER A 142 -13.68 14.02 3.61
CA SER A 142 -14.07 14.07 2.20
C SER A 142 -13.33 15.21 1.49
N ARG A 143 -12.83 14.92 0.29
CA ARG A 143 -12.14 15.91 -0.54
C ARG A 143 -13.10 17.05 -0.92
N VAL A 144 -12.60 18.29 -0.88
CA VAL A 144 -13.37 19.48 -1.29
C VAL A 144 -13.49 19.59 -2.82
N THR A 145 -12.49 19.08 -3.54
CA THR A 145 -12.48 19.04 -5.01
C THR A 145 -12.85 17.64 -5.50
N THR A 146 -13.58 17.58 -6.62
CA THR A 146 -13.89 16.33 -7.32
C THR A 146 -12.76 15.96 -8.26
N GLU A 147 -12.66 14.69 -8.66
CA GLU A 147 -11.63 14.24 -9.62
C GLU A 147 -11.77 14.93 -10.98
N THR A 148 -13.00 15.23 -11.39
CA THR A 148 -13.29 15.96 -12.64
C THR A 148 -12.78 17.39 -12.61
N GLU A 149 -12.82 18.05 -11.45
CA GLU A 149 -12.24 19.37 -11.26
C GLU A 149 -10.73 19.31 -11.18
N ASP A 150 -10.17 18.32 -10.47
CA ASP A 150 -8.73 18.11 -10.37
C ASP A 150 -8.11 17.94 -11.78
N ASN A 151 -8.82 17.29 -12.72
CA ASN A 151 -8.42 17.20 -14.13
C ASN A 151 -8.47 18.54 -14.89
N ARG A 152 -9.38 19.45 -14.51
CA ARG A 152 -9.50 20.79 -15.11
C ARG A 152 -8.43 21.73 -14.57
N ILE A 153 -8.01 21.57 -13.31
CA ILE A 153 -6.98 22.37 -12.64
C ILE A 153 -5.61 22.12 -13.29
N ARG A 154 -5.30 22.81 -14.39
CA ARG A 154 -3.96 22.84 -15.02
C ARG A 154 -3.21 24.17 -14.81
N ALA A 155 -3.87 25.20 -14.30
CA ALA A 155 -3.32 26.55 -14.17
C ALA A 155 -3.81 27.26 -12.88
N PRO A 156 -3.01 28.16 -12.28
CA PRO A 156 -3.41 28.92 -11.08
C PRO A 156 -4.58 29.90 -11.32
N GLU A 157 -4.77 30.34 -12.56
CA GLU A 157 -5.87 31.22 -13.00
C GLU A 157 -7.26 30.57 -12.76
N ILE A 158 -7.30 29.23 -12.70
CA ILE A 158 -8.52 28.43 -12.52
C ILE A 158 -9.11 28.58 -11.12
N THR A 159 -8.36 29.10 -10.14
CA THR A 159 -8.89 29.28 -8.78
C THR A 159 -10.04 30.29 -8.73
N ALA A 160 -9.95 31.37 -9.51
CA ALA A 160 -11.02 32.36 -9.61
C ALA A 160 -12.24 31.76 -10.31
N GLU A 161 -12.04 31.03 -11.41
CA GLU A 161 -13.10 30.37 -12.18
C GLU A 161 -13.84 29.31 -11.34
N LEU A 162 -13.10 28.49 -10.58
CA LEU A 162 -13.68 27.50 -9.66
C LEU A 162 -14.48 28.17 -8.54
N ASN A 163 -14.01 29.32 -8.05
CA ASN A 163 -14.71 30.04 -6.99
C ASN A 163 -15.96 30.77 -7.49
N ASN A 164 -16.01 31.14 -8.77
CA ASN A 164 -17.20 31.76 -9.38
C ASN A 164 -18.33 30.74 -9.61
N THR A 165 -17.98 29.47 -9.87
CA THR A 165 -18.95 28.40 -10.14
C THR A 165 -19.47 27.71 -8.87
N ARG A 166 -18.75 27.82 -7.74
CA ARG A 166 -19.06 27.10 -6.50
C ARG A 166 -19.59 28.03 -5.40
N SER A 167 -20.51 27.50 -4.59
CA SER A 167 -20.96 28.17 -3.36
C SER A 167 -19.90 28.19 -2.26
N LYS A 168 -19.08 27.12 -2.17
CA LYS A 168 -17.97 27.01 -1.22
C LYS A 168 -16.65 27.37 -1.90
N LYS A 169 -16.01 28.42 -1.41
CA LYS A 169 -14.72 28.89 -1.93
C LYS A 169 -13.62 27.85 -1.66
N VAL A 170 -12.84 27.51 -2.68
CA VAL A 170 -11.64 26.69 -2.61
C VAL A 170 -10.43 27.58 -2.35
N LEU A 171 -9.62 27.22 -1.36
CA LEU A 171 -8.40 27.95 -1.03
C LEU A 171 -7.31 27.66 -2.06
N VAL A 172 -6.49 28.68 -2.38
CA VAL A 172 -5.35 28.55 -3.30
C VAL A 172 -4.35 27.47 -2.83
N SER A 173 -4.18 27.30 -1.52
CA SER A 173 -3.33 26.25 -0.94
C SER A 173 -3.83 24.84 -1.27
N THR A 174 -5.15 24.62 -1.26
CA THR A 174 -5.77 23.35 -1.67
C THR A 174 -5.46 23.06 -3.14
N VAL A 175 -5.62 24.06 -4.02
CA VAL A 175 -5.31 23.92 -5.46
C VAL A 175 -3.84 23.61 -5.69
N LYS A 176 -2.91 24.31 -5.01
CA LYS A 176 -1.48 24.00 -5.07
C LYS A 176 -1.15 22.59 -4.62
N ARG A 177 -1.77 22.11 -3.53
CA ARG A 177 -1.59 20.74 -3.04
C ARG A 177 -2.05 19.72 -4.10
N ARG A 178 -3.18 19.98 -4.78
CA ARG A 178 -3.68 19.10 -5.84
C ARG A 178 -2.76 19.05 -7.06
N LEU A 179 -2.26 20.20 -7.50
CA LEU A 179 -1.27 20.26 -8.57
C LEU A 179 0.00 19.46 -8.22
N GLN A 180 0.45 19.53 -6.97
CA GLN A 180 1.57 18.72 -6.49
C GLN A 180 1.26 17.22 -6.41
N GLU A 181 0.07 16.83 -5.93
CA GLU A 181 -0.40 15.42 -5.91
C GLU A 181 -0.46 14.82 -7.33
N ALA A 182 -0.72 15.64 -8.36
CA ALA A 182 -0.76 15.26 -9.77
C ALA A 182 0.60 15.37 -10.50
N ASP A 183 1.69 15.63 -9.78
CA ASP A 183 3.02 15.91 -10.33
C ASP A 183 3.07 17.08 -11.33
N LEU A 184 2.06 17.95 -11.31
CA LEU A 184 2.00 19.19 -12.09
C LEU A 184 2.74 20.30 -11.35
N GLN A 185 4.06 20.20 -11.37
CA GLN A 185 4.93 21.24 -10.85
C GLN A 185 5.18 22.29 -11.93
N GLY A 186 4.94 23.56 -11.60
CA GLY A 186 5.39 24.67 -12.42
C GLY A 186 6.91 24.61 -12.57
N ARG A 187 7.40 24.15 -13.71
CA ARG A 187 8.81 24.24 -14.07
C ARG A 187 8.99 25.44 -14.98
N VAL A 188 9.90 26.32 -14.60
CA VAL A 188 10.37 27.35 -15.53
C VAL A 188 11.19 26.63 -16.58
N ALA A 189 10.71 26.64 -17.83
CA ALA A 189 11.51 26.14 -18.93
C ALA A 189 12.84 26.88 -18.94
N VAL A 190 13.96 26.14 -18.98
CA VAL A 190 15.27 26.75 -19.15
C VAL A 190 15.21 27.59 -20.41
N ARG A 191 15.61 28.87 -20.31
CA ARG A 191 15.70 29.74 -21.48
C ARG A 191 16.61 29.05 -22.48
N LYS A 192 16.02 28.53 -23.55
CA LYS A 192 16.76 27.91 -24.63
C LYS A 192 17.66 29.00 -25.19
N LEU A 193 18.97 28.82 -25.13
CA LEU A 193 19.89 29.71 -25.83
C LEU A 193 19.41 29.76 -27.28
N LEU A 194 19.19 30.97 -27.79
CA LEU A 194 18.71 31.14 -29.16
C LEU A 194 19.69 30.41 -30.07
N PHE A 195 19.18 29.42 -30.80
CA PHE A 195 19.95 28.68 -31.77
C PHE A 195 20.26 29.61 -32.94
N ARG A 196 21.38 30.34 -32.85
CA ARG A 196 21.97 30.97 -34.03
C ARG A 196 22.32 29.87 -35.04
N ARG A 197 22.32 30.19 -36.33
CA ARG A 197 22.65 29.22 -37.41
C ARG A 197 23.98 28.49 -37.12
N GLU A 198 24.95 29.22 -36.58
CA GLU A 198 26.27 28.72 -36.15
C GLU A 198 26.17 27.63 -35.05
N ASN A 199 25.32 27.82 -34.05
CA ASN A 199 25.13 26.85 -32.96
C ASN A 199 24.35 25.62 -33.43
N ARG A 200 23.45 25.78 -34.40
CA ARG A 200 22.73 24.65 -35.02
C ARG A 200 23.67 23.75 -35.81
N GLN A 201 24.66 24.31 -36.54
CA GLN A 201 25.66 23.50 -37.24
C GLN A 201 26.56 22.72 -36.27
N LYS A 202 27.00 23.35 -35.16
CA LYS A 202 27.81 22.70 -34.13
C LYS A 202 27.09 21.54 -33.44
N ASP A 203 25.78 21.66 -33.22
CA ASP A 203 24.97 20.59 -32.66
C ASP A 203 24.77 19.42 -33.63
N LEU A 204 24.57 19.71 -34.92
CA LEU A 204 24.45 18.67 -35.96
C LEU A 204 25.78 17.93 -36.15
N SER A 205 26.91 18.64 -36.23
CA SER A 205 28.23 18.00 -36.33
C SER A 205 28.59 17.21 -35.06
N GLY A 206 28.25 17.74 -33.88
CA GLY A 206 28.45 17.03 -32.61
C GLY A 206 27.58 15.77 -32.46
N GLN A 207 26.37 15.75 -33.01
CA GLN A 207 25.55 14.54 -33.09
C GLN A 207 26.15 13.47 -34.01
N GLU A 208 26.71 13.88 -35.15
CA GLU A 208 27.40 12.99 -36.09
C GLU A 208 28.62 12.35 -35.43
N ASP A 209 29.44 13.15 -34.73
CA ASP A 209 30.63 12.68 -34.01
C ASP A 209 30.28 11.74 -32.85
N MET A 210 29.21 12.00 -32.10
CA MET A 210 28.72 11.07 -31.07
C MET A 210 28.18 9.76 -31.67
N ARG A 211 27.58 9.81 -32.85
CA ARG A 211 27.08 8.63 -33.58
C ARG A 211 28.24 7.77 -34.10
N ILE A 212 29.33 8.40 -34.54
CA ILE A 212 30.56 7.72 -34.98
C ILE A 212 31.35 7.17 -33.77
N GLY A 213 31.46 7.94 -32.68
CA GLY A 213 32.15 7.55 -31.44
C GLY A 213 31.49 6.36 -30.71
N ARG A 214 30.16 6.29 -30.69
CA ARG A 214 29.42 5.14 -30.12
C ARG A 214 29.66 3.83 -30.88
N LYS A 215 29.87 3.89 -32.20
CA LYS A 215 30.18 2.70 -33.02
C LYS A 215 31.57 2.13 -32.72
N LYS A 216 32.57 2.98 -32.43
CA LYS A 216 33.93 2.54 -32.12
C LYS A 216 34.09 2.03 -30.68
N THR A 217 33.47 2.72 -29.71
CA THR A 217 33.59 2.36 -28.28
C THR A 217 32.68 1.20 -27.86
N GLY A 218 31.46 1.12 -28.42
CA GLY A 218 30.56 -0.01 -28.17
C GLY A 218 31.08 -1.34 -28.73
N LYS A 219 31.76 -1.32 -29.88
CA LYS A 219 32.36 -2.52 -30.49
C LYS A 219 33.52 -3.07 -29.64
N MET A 220 34.38 -2.19 -29.12
CA MET A 220 35.48 -2.55 -28.21
C MET A 220 34.98 -3.13 -26.88
N PHE A 221 33.93 -2.56 -26.29
CA PHE A 221 33.39 -3.04 -25.02
C PHE A 221 32.64 -4.38 -25.17
N CYS A 222 31.85 -4.53 -26.24
CA CYS A 222 31.17 -5.80 -26.54
C CYS A 222 32.16 -6.92 -26.91
N GLU A 223 33.24 -6.64 -27.64
CA GLU A 223 34.27 -7.66 -27.92
C GLU A 223 35.01 -8.10 -26.66
N ARG A 224 35.30 -7.17 -25.74
CA ARG A 224 35.94 -7.50 -24.46
C ARG A 224 35.02 -8.34 -23.57
N MET A 225 33.74 -7.98 -23.49
CA MET A 225 32.76 -8.72 -22.68
C MET A 225 32.41 -10.09 -23.29
N ASN A 226 32.40 -10.21 -24.63
CA ASN A 226 32.21 -11.48 -25.33
C ASN A 226 33.44 -12.40 -25.22
N ARG A 227 34.67 -11.87 -25.17
CA ARG A 227 35.87 -12.69 -24.91
C ARG A 227 35.83 -13.34 -23.52
N SER A 228 35.41 -12.60 -22.50
CA SER A 228 35.24 -13.15 -21.15
C SER A 228 34.09 -14.16 -21.09
N SER A 229 32.97 -13.88 -21.75
CA SER A 229 31.82 -14.80 -21.78
C SER A 229 32.10 -16.09 -22.56
N ARG A 230 32.91 -16.06 -23.63
CA ARG A 230 33.31 -17.29 -24.35
C ARG A 230 34.21 -18.20 -23.52
N ARG A 231 35.15 -17.64 -22.76
CA ARG A 231 35.98 -18.42 -21.81
C ARG A 231 35.13 -19.03 -20.68
N PHE A 232 34.05 -18.37 -20.30
CA PHE A 232 33.12 -18.88 -19.29
C PHE A 232 32.22 -19.99 -19.88
N ARG A 233 31.68 -19.79 -21.09
CA ARG A 233 30.81 -20.76 -21.78
C ARG A 233 31.53 -22.04 -22.21
N SER A 234 32.80 -21.95 -22.61
CA SER A 234 33.60 -23.14 -22.97
C SER A 234 33.91 -24.05 -21.76
N LYS A 235 33.69 -23.55 -20.55
CA LYS A 235 33.91 -24.29 -19.30
C LYS A 235 32.60 -24.60 -18.56
N CYS A 236 31.42 -24.31 -19.11
CA CYS A 236 30.16 -24.52 -18.40
C CYS A 236 29.84 -26.02 -18.31
N PRO A 237 29.89 -26.65 -17.12
CA PRO A 237 29.35 -27.98 -16.96
C PRO A 237 27.82 -27.89 -16.86
N THR A 238 27.13 -28.78 -17.57
CA THR A 238 25.67 -28.76 -17.76
C THR A 238 24.82 -29.03 -16.49
N PRO A 239 25.34 -29.62 -15.38
CA PRO A 239 24.59 -29.64 -14.12
C PRO A 239 25.02 -28.54 -13.13
N GLN A 240 24.04 -27.96 -12.44
CA GLN A 240 24.17 -26.88 -11.45
C GLN A 240 25.21 -27.19 -10.34
N GLN A 241 25.39 -28.46 -9.99
CA GLN A 241 26.40 -28.92 -9.03
C GLN A 241 27.84 -28.67 -9.48
N ALA A 242 28.13 -28.84 -10.76
CA ALA A 242 29.48 -28.65 -11.27
C ALA A 242 29.83 -27.15 -11.37
N LEU A 243 28.82 -26.28 -11.54
CA LEU A 243 28.97 -24.83 -11.43
C LEU A 243 29.30 -24.40 -10.00
N TRP A 244 28.68 -25.05 -9.00
CA TRP A 244 29.02 -24.83 -7.58
C TRP A 244 30.44 -25.26 -7.25
N ASN A 245 30.87 -26.44 -7.73
CA ASN A 245 32.23 -26.92 -7.50
C ASN A 245 33.30 -26.02 -8.14
N ILE A 246 33.05 -25.51 -9.36
CA ILE A 246 33.96 -24.55 -10.00
C ILE A 246 33.99 -23.23 -9.25
N LEU A 247 32.84 -22.72 -8.81
CA LEU A 247 32.78 -21.50 -8.00
C LEU A 247 33.54 -21.66 -6.68
N GLN A 248 33.41 -22.82 -6.04
CA GLN A 248 34.09 -23.11 -4.79
C GLN A 248 35.61 -23.26 -4.98
N GLN A 249 36.04 -23.93 -6.04
CA GLN A 249 37.47 -24.04 -6.38
C GLN A 249 38.09 -22.68 -6.74
N GLU A 250 37.40 -21.85 -7.52
CA GLU A 250 37.84 -20.48 -7.83
C GLU A 250 37.81 -19.57 -6.59
N TRP A 251 36.88 -19.81 -5.65
CA TRP A 251 36.83 -19.11 -4.37
C TRP A 251 38.01 -19.47 -3.47
N GLU A 252 38.40 -20.74 -3.42
CA GLU A 252 39.59 -21.20 -2.68
C GLU A 252 40.91 -20.74 -3.32
N ALA A 253 40.93 -20.56 -4.65
CA ALA A 253 42.08 -20.02 -5.37
C ALA A 253 42.28 -18.50 -5.16
N LEU A 254 41.28 -17.78 -4.65
CA LEU A 254 41.43 -16.37 -4.32
C LEU A 254 42.32 -16.22 -3.09
N GLN A 255 43.45 -15.53 -3.28
CA GLN A 255 44.37 -15.15 -2.21
C GLN A 255 43.60 -14.45 -1.07
N PRO A 256 43.82 -14.83 0.20
CA PRO A 256 43.08 -14.29 1.35
C PRO A 256 43.21 -12.77 1.47
N GLU A 257 44.29 -12.21 0.95
CA GLU A 257 44.56 -10.77 0.86
C GLU A 257 43.51 -10.03 0.02
N VAL A 258 43.06 -10.62 -1.09
CA VAL A 258 42.03 -10.05 -1.98
C VAL A 258 40.68 -10.03 -1.26
N LEU A 259 40.36 -11.12 -0.55
CA LEU A 259 39.15 -11.23 0.27
C LEU A 259 39.13 -10.17 1.38
N GLN A 260 40.23 -10.01 2.12
CA GLN A 260 40.34 -8.97 3.15
C GLN A 260 40.19 -7.56 2.58
N LYS A 261 40.75 -7.31 1.39
CA LYS A 261 40.61 -6.01 0.70
C LYS A 261 39.16 -5.75 0.28
N LEU A 262 38.42 -6.79 -0.11
CA LEU A 262 37.00 -6.70 -0.45
C LEU A 262 36.14 -6.44 0.80
N VAL A 263 36.39 -7.16 1.89
CA VAL A 263 35.69 -6.98 3.17
C VAL A 263 35.93 -5.57 3.73
N LYS A 264 37.18 -5.07 3.69
CA LYS A 264 37.50 -3.68 4.05
C LYS A 264 36.71 -2.68 3.21
N ARG A 265 36.57 -2.90 1.90
CA ARG A 265 35.75 -2.03 1.03
C ARG A 265 34.26 -2.06 1.38
N MET A 266 33.71 -3.22 1.74
CA MET A 266 32.31 -3.33 2.15
C MET A 266 32.03 -2.70 3.51
N GLN A 267 33.01 -2.70 4.42
CA GLN A 267 32.88 -2.08 5.75
C GLN A 267 33.08 -0.55 5.74
N ILE A 268 33.55 0.06 4.63
CA ILE A 268 33.97 1.48 4.58
C ILE A 268 32.88 2.47 4.13
N THR A 269 31.62 2.08 4.00
CA THR A 269 30.55 3.09 4.03
C THR A 269 29.48 2.65 5.01
N PRO A 270 29.48 3.15 6.28
CA PRO A 270 28.21 3.34 6.95
C PRO A 270 27.37 4.09 5.93
N PHE A 271 26.30 3.44 5.47
CA PHE A 271 25.36 3.98 4.50
C PHE A 271 25.05 5.40 4.98
N ARG A 272 25.68 6.40 4.36
CA ARG A 272 25.65 7.79 4.81
C ARG A 272 24.19 8.13 4.67
N LYS A 273 23.42 8.03 5.76
CA LYS A 273 22.03 8.41 5.82
C LYS A 273 22.06 9.84 5.31
N ARG A 274 21.67 10.06 4.05
CA ARG A 274 21.55 11.40 3.50
C ARG A 274 20.63 12.10 4.47
N GLY A 275 21.21 13.05 5.19
CA GLY A 275 20.55 13.73 6.28
C GLY A 275 19.27 14.33 5.75
N PHE A 276 18.15 13.76 6.18
CA PHE A 276 16.96 14.54 6.45
C PHE A 276 17.34 15.42 7.65
N PHE A 277 17.99 16.54 7.36
CA PHE A 277 18.20 17.64 8.30
C PHE A 277 16.80 18.19 8.62
N ARG A 278 16.13 17.61 9.62
CA ARG A 278 15.10 18.32 10.36
C ARG A 278 15.83 19.45 11.08
N ARG A 279 15.50 20.68 10.70
CA ARG A 279 15.69 21.86 11.54
C ARG A 279 15.07 21.55 12.89
N GLU A 280 15.89 21.33 13.91
CA GLU A 280 15.43 21.53 15.29
C GLU A 280 15.55 23.02 15.59
N GLU A 281 14.46 23.52 16.13
CA GLU A 281 14.15 24.91 16.33
C GLU A 281 14.95 25.45 17.53
N ASN A 282 15.43 26.67 17.37
CA ASN A 282 15.96 27.50 18.45
C ASN A 282 14.88 27.70 19.52
N LEU A 283 14.96 26.93 20.60
CA LEU A 283 14.20 27.19 21.82
C LEU A 283 14.99 28.22 22.65
N ILE A 284 14.71 29.50 22.44
CA ILE A 284 15.22 30.60 23.26
C ILE A 284 14.47 30.56 24.60
N TYR A 285 15.17 30.18 25.66
CA TYR A 285 14.72 30.33 27.05
C TYR A 285 14.87 31.80 27.46
N TYR A 286 13.75 32.49 27.70
CA TYR A 286 13.74 33.70 28.52
C TYR A 286 13.54 33.28 29.98
N GLY A 287 14.61 33.42 30.77
CA GLY A 287 14.58 33.32 32.23
C GLY A 287 13.87 34.52 32.85
N LYS A 288 13.19 34.26 33.96
CA LYS A 288 12.63 35.26 34.89
C LYS A 288 13.72 35.91 35.72
#